data_AF-A0A4Y2M3A0-F1
#
_entry.id   AF-A0A4Y2M3A0-F1
#
_cell.length_a   1.000
_cell.length_b   1.000
_cell.length_c   1.000
_cell.angle_alpha   90.00
_cell.angle_beta   90.00
_cell.angle_gamma   90.00
#
_symmetry.space_group_name_H-M   'P 1'
#
loop_
_entity.id
_entity.type
_entity.pdbx_description
1 polymer ?
#
loop_
_entity_poly.entity_id
_entity_poly.type
_entity_poly.pdbx_seq_one_letter_code
_entity_poly.pdbx_strand_id
1 'polypeptide(L)'
;MDGCTKGPYSYPGAIGLLLKDCEKTPVIKFDQIDCTLQPLDLKDMKKLSTDQQYLYCICLTITDGSCSSSVTDNSPGKLSHARWLTTANRLLRLYIGTPSPSQNLIILVKYVMLVYAPMWFEIKNKIELPVWCPTFLENDFS
;
A
#
# COMPACT_ATOMS: atom_id res chain seq x y z
N MET A 1 -34.03 15.04 15.22
CA MET A 1 -32.85 15.03 16.12
C MET A 1 -31.67 14.60 15.29
N ASP A 2 -30.87 15.58 14.86
CA ASP A 2 -29.71 15.39 14.00
C ASP A 2 -28.54 14.83 14.80
N GLY A 3 -28.31 13.53 14.67
CA GLY A 3 -27.10 12.88 15.17
C GLY A 3 -25.96 13.03 14.17
N CYS A 4 -25.40 14.24 14.01
CA CYS A 4 -24.16 14.42 13.26
C CYS A 4 -22.99 13.84 14.06
N THR A 5 -22.73 12.54 13.94
CA THR A 5 -21.54 11.92 14.52
C THR A 5 -20.34 12.26 13.66
N LYS A 6 -19.67 13.38 13.97
CA LYS A 6 -18.27 13.58 13.60
C LYS A 6 -17.43 12.68 14.53
N GLY A 7 -17.29 11.41 14.17
CA GLY A 7 -16.32 10.52 14.83
C GLY A 7 -14.92 11.16 14.78
N PRO A 8 -14.04 10.92 15.77
CA PRO A 8 -12.74 11.57 15.80
C PRO A 8 -11.97 11.16 14.54
N TYR A 9 -11.78 12.10 13.61
CA TYR A 9 -11.07 11.92 12.34
C TYR A 9 -9.55 11.65 12.52
N SER A 10 -9.14 11.04 13.64
CA SER A 10 -7.74 10.84 13.99
C SER A 10 -7.53 9.60 14.85
N TYR A 11 -6.57 8.79 14.45
CA TYR A 11 -5.97 7.81 15.34
C TYR A 11 -5.34 8.55 16.53
N PRO A 12 -5.72 8.26 17.79
CA PRO A 12 -5.06 8.83 18.94
C PRO A 12 -3.64 8.27 19.03
N GLY A 13 -2.63 9.15 19.14
CA GLY A 13 -1.22 8.78 19.25
C GLY A 13 -0.32 9.58 18.30
N ALA A 14 0.98 9.66 18.62
CA ALA A 14 1.95 10.48 17.88
C ALA A 14 1.99 10.13 16.38
N ILE A 15 1.98 8.83 16.04
CA ILE A 15 1.96 8.36 14.65
C ILE A 15 0.63 8.74 13.97
N GLY A 16 -0.49 8.59 14.68
CA GLY A 16 -1.81 8.94 14.18
C GLY A 16 -1.98 10.41 13.79
N LEU A 17 -1.30 11.31 14.51
CA LEU A 17 -1.23 12.73 14.19
C LEU A 17 -0.37 12.99 12.95
N LEU A 18 0.80 12.36 12.86
CA LEU A 18 1.72 12.52 11.73
C LEU A 18 1.12 12.03 10.40
N LEU A 19 0.23 11.03 10.44
CA LEU A 19 -0.46 10.52 9.26
C LEU A 19 -1.41 11.54 8.60
N LYS A 20 -1.85 12.58 9.32
CA LYS A 20 -2.73 13.61 8.76
C LYS A 20 -2.00 14.51 7.77
N ASP A 21 -0.76 14.86 8.08
CA ASP A 21 0.03 15.85 7.32
C ASP A 21 1.07 15.21 6.39
N CYS A 22 1.13 13.88 6.30
CA CYS A 22 2.13 13.14 5.52
C CYS A 22 2.12 13.45 4.02
N GLU A 23 1.01 13.98 3.48
CA GLU A 23 0.90 14.40 2.07
C GLU A 23 1.84 15.56 1.73
N LYS A 24 2.12 16.43 2.71
CA LYS A 24 2.95 17.64 2.53
C LYS A 24 4.42 17.37 2.78
N THR A 25 4.77 16.17 3.24
CA THR A 25 6.13 15.86 3.65
C THR A 25 7.02 15.71 2.40
N PRO A 26 8.12 16.45 2.28
CA PRO A 26 9.05 16.25 1.18
C PRO A 26 9.61 14.83 1.22
N VAL A 27 9.95 14.27 0.06
CA VAL A 27 10.70 13.01 0.03
C VAL A 27 12.18 13.34 0.26
N ILE A 28 12.80 12.62 1.19
CA ILE A 28 14.19 12.83 1.60
C ILE A 28 14.99 11.52 1.43
N LYS A 29 16.26 11.51 1.85
CA LYS A 29 17.02 10.26 1.95
C LYS A 29 16.43 9.38 3.06
N PHE A 30 16.22 8.11 2.78
CA PHE A 30 15.74 7.09 3.71
C PHE A 30 16.50 5.78 3.52
N ASP A 31 16.42 4.89 4.50
CA ASP A 31 17.01 3.56 4.41
C ASP A 31 16.14 2.61 3.59
N GLN A 32 16.79 1.81 2.75
CA GLN A 32 16.13 0.78 1.96
C GLN A 32 15.54 -0.30 2.86
N ILE A 33 14.42 -0.87 2.40
CA ILE A 33 13.82 -2.06 3.02
C ILE A 33 13.60 -3.08 1.91
N ASP A 34 14.36 -4.17 1.96
CA ASP A 34 14.22 -5.27 1.02
C ASP A 34 12.80 -5.83 1.07
N CYS A 35 12.14 -5.90 -0.07
CA CYS A 35 10.78 -6.40 -0.20
C CYS A 35 10.72 -7.44 -1.31
N THR A 36 10.11 -8.59 -1.04
CA THR A 36 9.92 -9.67 -2.02
C THR A 36 8.68 -9.45 -2.90
N LEU A 37 8.41 -8.20 -3.28
CA LEU A 37 7.29 -7.87 -4.14
C LEU A 37 7.57 -8.41 -5.54
N GLN A 38 6.69 -9.26 -6.06
CA GLN A 38 6.85 -9.75 -7.43
C GLN A 38 6.58 -8.62 -8.43
N PRO A 39 7.40 -8.49 -9.50
CA PRO A 39 7.12 -7.54 -10.57
C PRO A 39 5.76 -7.80 -11.22
N LEU A 40 4.92 -6.77 -11.30
CA LEU A 40 3.67 -6.80 -12.05
C LEU A 40 3.91 -6.41 -13.51
N ASP A 41 3.25 -7.11 -14.42
CA ASP A 41 3.20 -6.73 -15.83
C ASP A 41 2.42 -5.43 -16.03
N LEU A 42 2.77 -4.67 -17.08
CA LEU A 42 2.09 -3.41 -17.44
C LEU A 42 0.58 -3.56 -17.63
N LYS A 43 0.12 -4.74 -18.06
CA LYS A 43 -1.31 -5.03 -18.24
C LYS A 43 -2.04 -5.15 -16.90
N ASP A 44 -1.41 -5.76 -15.91
CA ASP A 44 -2.00 -5.95 -14.58
C ASP A 44 -1.91 -4.66 -13.75
N MET A 45 -0.84 -3.87 -13.93
CA MET A 45 -0.74 -2.54 -13.33
C MET A 45 -1.91 -1.63 -13.75
N LYS A 46 -2.37 -1.71 -15.01
CA LYS A 46 -3.51 -0.91 -15.51
C LYS A 46 -4.87 -1.30 -14.91
N LYS A 47 -4.99 -2.49 -14.33
CA LYS A 47 -6.23 -2.94 -13.66
C LYS A 47 -6.32 -2.48 -12.21
N LEU A 48 -5.20 -2.07 -11.62
CA LEU A 48 -5.13 -1.60 -10.25
C LEU A 48 -5.82 -0.23 -10.11
N SER A 49 -6.47 -0.01 -8.97
CA SER A 49 -6.95 1.34 -8.62
C SER A 49 -5.76 2.28 -8.34
N THR A 50 -5.99 3.59 -8.37
CA THR A 50 -4.97 4.60 -8.08
C THR A 50 -4.26 4.34 -6.74
N ASP A 51 -5.01 3.98 -5.69
CA ASP A 51 -4.44 3.70 -4.37
C ASP A 51 -3.56 2.42 -4.36
N GLN A 52 -3.90 1.43 -5.18
CA GLN A 52 -3.13 0.18 -5.31
C GLN A 52 -1.86 0.40 -6.13
N GLN A 53 -1.96 1.16 -7.23
CA GLN A 53 -0.79 1.57 -8.01
C GLN A 53 0.18 2.37 -7.14
N TYR A 54 -0.36 3.27 -6.31
CA TYR A 54 0.45 4.02 -5.36
C TYR A 54 1.19 3.11 -4.38
N LEU A 55 0.49 2.15 -3.76
CA LEU A 55 1.10 1.16 -2.86
C LEU A 55 2.25 0.41 -3.56
N TYR A 56 2.02 -0.05 -4.79
CA TYR A 56 3.02 -0.78 -5.56
C TYR A 56 4.25 0.09 -5.86
N CYS A 57 4.04 1.29 -6.39
CA CYS A 57 5.11 2.22 -6.73
C CYS A 57 5.94 2.63 -5.51
N ILE A 58 5.30 2.97 -4.39
CA ILE A 58 6.04 3.39 -3.19
C ILE A 58 6.82 2.24 -2.55
N CYS A 59 6.30 1.00 -2.59
CA CYS A 59 7.06 -0.18 -2.17
C CYS A 59 8.31 -0.39 -3.02
N LEU A 60 8.20 -0.25 -4.35
CA LEU A 60 9.36 -0.35 -5.23
C LEU A 60 10.39 0.75 -4.96
N THR A 61 9.95 2.00 -4.79
CA THR A 61 10.82 3.12 -4.42
C THR A 61 11.57 2.89 -3.11
N ILE A 62 10.90 2.35 -2.09
CA ILE A 62 11.55 2.04 -0.80
C ILE A 62 12.56 0.90 -0.96
N THR A 63 12.26 -0.09 -1.81
CA THR A 63 13.14 -1.23 -2.06
C THR A 63 14.39 -0.81 -2.85
N ASP A 64 14.21 0.01 -3.89
CA ASP A 64 15.28 0.50 -4.76
C ASP A 64 16.12 1.60 -4.08
N GLY A 65 15.59 2.26 -3.05
CA GLY A 65 16.29 3.33 -2.32
C GLY A 65 16.36 4.64 -3.09
N SER A 66 15.73 4.70 -4.27
CA SER A 66 15.68 5.89 -5.11
C SER A 66 14.23 6.31 -5.36
N CYS A 67 13.99 7.62 -5.31
CA CYS A 67 12.67 8.17 -5.51
C CYS A 67 12.45 8.50 -6.98
N SER A 68 11.51 7.80 -7.60
CA SER A 68 10.96 8.23 -8.88
C SER A 68 9.99 9.40 -8.66
N SER A 69 9.96 10.35 -9.60
CA SER A 69 9.03 11.49 -9.61
C SER A 69 7.56 11.06 -9.54
N SER A 70 7.24 9.85 -9.99
CA SER A 70 5.90 9.29 -9.90
C SER A 70 5.39 9.13 -8.46
N VAL A 71 6.25 8.93 -7.45
CA VAL A 71 5.82 8.82 -6.05
C VAL A 71 5.69 10.19 -5.37
N THR A 72 6.46 11.19 -5.83
CA THR A 72 6.38 12.57 -5.31
C THR A 72 5.12 13.29 -5.76
N ASP A 73 4.67 13.03 -6.99
CA ASP A 73 3.55 13.76 -7.61
C ASP A 73 2.19 13.16 -7.26
N ASN A 74 2.15 11.87 -6.91
CA ASN A 74 0.94 11.20 -6.49
C ASN A 74 0.76 11.35 -4.96
N SER A 75 -0.31 12.03 -4.53
CA SER A 75 -0.65 12.08 -3.11
C SER A 75 -1.29 10.75 -2.68
N PRO A 76 -0.98 10.25 -1.47
CA PRO A 76 -1.76 9.17 -0.90
C PRO A 76 -3.19 9.69 -0.71
N GLY A 77 -4.18 8.98 -1.27
CA GLY A 77 -5.58 9.40 -1.25
C GLY A 77 -6.12 9.85 0.12
N LYS A 78 -7.27 10.53 0.13
CA LYS A 78 -7.87 11.10 1.36
C LYS A 78 -8.08 10.02 2.43
N LEU A 79 -7.61 10.27 3.66
CA LEU A 79 -7.81 9.40 4.83
C LEU A 79 -9.28 9.02 4.99
N SER A 80 -9.55 7.72 4.95
CA SER A 80 -10.81 7.13 5.39
C SER A 80 -10.51 6.04 6.41
N HIS A 81 -11.15 6.11 7.58
CA HIS A 81 -10.93 5.16 8.69
C HIS A 81 -11.27 3.71 8.32
N ALA A 82 -12.12 3.50 7.31
CA ALA A 82 -12.51 2.16 6.85
C ALA A 82 -11.53 1.54 5.84
N ARG A 83 -10.42 2.22 5.50
CA ARG A 83 -9.52 1.80 4.41
C ARG A 83 -8.08 1.63 4.92
N TRP A 84 -7.76 0.40 5.31
CA TRP A 84 -6.39 0.00 5.68
C TRP A 84 -5.36 0.34 4.59
N LEU A 85 -5.70 0.17 3.31
CA LEU A 85 -4.85 0.52 2.16
C LEU A 85 -4.38 1.99 2.20
N THR A 86 -5.30 2.93 2.46
CA THR A 86 -4.95 4.36 2.58
C THR A 86 -4.03 4.62 3.78
N THR A 87 -4.25 3.91 4.89
CA THR A 87 -3.40 4.02 6.08
C THR A 87 -1.98 3.48 5.79
N ALA A 88 -1.87 2.35 5.10
CA ALA A 88 -0.59 1.77 4.67
C ALA A 88 0.18 2.73 3.74
N ASN A 89 -0.49 3.28 2.72
CA ASN A 89 0.10 4.25 1.79
C ASN A 89 0.68 5.47 2.52
N ARG A 90 -0.03 5.95 3.54
CA ARG A 90 0.41 7.10 4.34
C ARG A 90 1.56 6.76 5.30
N LEU A 91 1.59 5.56 5.86
CA LEU A 91 2.73 5.09 6.67
C LEU A 91 4.01 5.03 5.84
N LEU A 92 3.93 4.49 4.62
CA LEU A 92 5.06 4.45 3.69
C LEU A 92 5.48 5.87 3.28
N ARG A 93 4.52 6.76 2.99
CA ARG A 93 4.81 8.16 2.65
C ARG A 93 5.45 8.94 3.79
N LEU A 94 5.02 8.67 5.03
CA LEU A 94 5.59 9.25 6.23
C LEU A 94 7.03 8.78 6.44
N TYR A 95 7.32 7.50 6.21
CA TYR A 95 8.66 6.94 6.32
C TYR A 95 9.67 7.63 5.41
N ILE A 96 9.36 7.73 4.11
CA ILE A 96 10.27 8.36 3.13
C ILE A 96 10.42 9.88 3.32
N GLY A 97 9.57 10.48 4.16
CA GLY A 97 9.60 11.89 4.50
C GLY A 97 10.19 12.19 5.89
N THR A 98 10.59 11.17 6.66
CA THR A 98 11.08 11.34 8.03
C THR A 98 12.57 11.00 8.12
N PRO A 99 13.47 11.95 8.43
CA PRO A 99 14.92 11.74 8.36
C PRO A 99 15.45 10.80 9.44
N SER A 100 14.71 10.67 10.53
CA SER A 100 15.04 9.76 11.62
C SER A 100 13.73 9.11 12.10
N PRO A 101 13.23 8.08 11.39
CA PRO A 101 11.95 7.47 11.71
C PRO A 101 12.03 6.76 13.06
N SER A 102 10.98 6.90 13.87
CA SER A 102 10.91 6.19 15.15
C SER A 102 10.90 4.67 14.94
N GLN A 103 11.38 3.90 15.92
CA GLN A 103 11.36 2.44 15.85
C GLN A 103 9.95 1.87 15.59
N ASN A 104 8.93 2.47 16.18
CA ASN A 104 7.53 2.09 15.95
C ASN A 104 7.10 2.32 14.50
N LEU A 105 7.51 3.43 13.89
CA LEU A 105 7.24 3.70 12.47
C LEU A 105 7.96 2.67 11.59
N ILE A 106 9.22 2.36 11.88
CA ILE A 106 10.00 1.36 11.14
C ILE A 106 9.31 -0.01 11.21
N ILE A 107 8.85 -0.44 12.39
CA ILE A 107 8.14 -1.72 12.56
C ILE A 107 6.87 -1.77 11.71
N LEU A 108 6.06 -0.70 11.74
CA LEU A 108 4.84 -0.63 10.94
C LEU A 108 5.11 -0.64 9.43
N VAL A 109 6.12 0.11 8.99
CA VAL A 109 6.55 0.16 7.59
C VAL A 109 7.05 -1.21 7.14
N LYS A 110 7.89 -1.87 7.95
CA LYS A 110 8.34 -3.25 7.67
C LYS A 110 7.18 -4.22 7.59
N TYR A 111 6.19 -4.13 8.47
CA TYR A 111 4.98 -4.96 8.36
C TYR A 111 4.24 -4.71 7.04
N VAL A 112 4.10 -3.44 6.63
CA VAL A 112 3.45 -3.10 5.36
C VAL A 112 4.23 -3.66 4.17
N MET A 113 5.55 -3.45 4.14
CA MET A 113 6.44 -3.86 3.05
C MET A 113 6.59 -5.38 2.96
N LEU A 114 6.78 -6.07 4.09
CA LEU A 114 7.17 -7.48 4.12
C LEU A 114 6.00 -8.44 4.18
N VAL A 115 4.85 -7.99 4.70
CA VAL A 115 3.70 -8.87 4.95
C VAL A 115 2.50 -8.40 4.15
N TYR A 116 2.06 -7.15 4.36
CA TYR A 116 0.80 -6.70 3.79
C TYR A 116 0.84 -6.55 2.27
N ALA A 117 1.81 -5.83 1.72
CA ALA A 117 1.87 -5.56 0.28
C ALA A 117 2.06 -6.85 -0.55
N PRO A 118 3.02 -7.75 -0.24
CA PRO A 118 3.16 -9.01 -0.97
C PRO A 118 1.88 -9.84 -0.92
N MET A 119 1.28 -10.02 0.26
CA MET A 119 0.03 -10.78 0.43
C MET A 119 -1.13 -10.15 -0.36
N TRP A 120 -1.26 -8.82 -0.35
CA TRP A 120 -2.31 -8.11 -1.07
C TRP A 120 -2.23 -8.36 -2.57
N PHE A 121 -1.04 -8.23 -3.18
CA PHE A 121 -0.85 -8.44 -4.61
C PHE A 121 -0.93 -9.92 -5.00
N GLU A 122 -0.50 -10.85 -4.15
CA GLU A 122 -0.71 -12.29 -4.38
C GLU A 122 -2.19 -12.67 -4.44
N ILE A 123 -2.99 -12.20 -3.48
CA ILE A 123 -4.43 -12.45 -3.45
C ILE A 123 -5.10 -11.84 -4.68
N LYS A 124 -4.72 -10.61 -5.02
CA LYS A 124 -5.27 -9.90 -6.18
C LYS A 124 -4.99 -10.65 -7.48
N ASN A 125 -3.76 -11.13 -7.66
CA ASN A 125 -3.37 -11.92 -8.83
C ASN A 125 -4.13 -13.26 -8.88
N LYS A 126 -4.33 -13.94 -7.74
CA LYS A 126 -5.09 -15.21 -7.67
C LYS A 126 -6.57 -15.03 -7.99
N ILE A 127 -7.18 -13.93 -7.56
CA ILE A 127 -8.60 -13.63 -7.84
C ILE A 127 -8.82 -13.27 -9.32
N GLU A 128 -7.82 -12.68 -9.98
CA GLU A 128 -7.89 -12.33 -11.40
C GLU A 128 -7.60 -13.50 -12.35
N LEU A 129 -7.04 -14.61 -11.85
CA LEU A 129 -7.03 -15.85 -12.61
C LEU A 129 -8.48 -16.34 -12.73
N PRO A 130 -8.99 -16.61 -13.96
CA PRO A 130 -10.28 -17.28 -14.08
C PRO A 130 -10.15 -18.59 -13.33
N VAL A 131 -11.03 -18.78 -12.34
CA VAL A 131 -11.22 -20.08 -11.71
C VAL A 131 -11.63 -21.01 -12.84
N TRP A 132 -10.65 -21.71 -13.42
CA TRP A 132 -10.93 -22.86 -14.27
C TRP A 132 -11.61 -23.85 -13.36
N CYS A 133 -12.94 -23.82 -13.39
CA CYS A 133 -13.77 -24.90 -12.94
C CYS A 133 -13.28 -26.15 -13.67
N PRO A 134 -12.73 -27.17 -12.98
CA PRO A 134 -12.58 -28.46 -13.61
C PRO A 134 -14.00 -29.03 -13.69
N THR A 135 -14.75 -28.67 -14.73
CA THR A 135 -15.76 -29.57 -15.22
C THR A 135 -15.00 -30.81 -15.64
N PHE A 136 -15.19 -31.86 -14.82
CA PHE A 136 -14.97 -33.25 -15.15
C PHE A 136 -14.98 -33.46 -16.67
N LEU A 137 -13.89 -34.03 -17.18
CA LEU A 137 -13.88 -34.72 -18.45
C LEU A 137 -14.91 -35.87 -18.37
N GLU A 138 -16.19 -35.57 -18.56
CA GLU A 138 -17.13 -36.57 -19.08
C GLU A 138 -16.75 -36.78 -20.54
N ASN A 139 -15.83 -37.72 -20.75
CA ASN A 139 -16.06 -38.92 -21.54
C ASN A 139 -14.73 -39.64 -21.70
N ASP A 140 -14.40 -40.40 -20.65
CA ASP A 140 -13.74 -41.68 -20.83
C ASP A 140 -14.50 -42.50 -21.87
N PHE A 141 -13.74 -43.05 -22.81
CA PHE A 141 -14.00 -44.30 -23.53
C PHE A 141 -15.40 -44.91 -23.36
N SER A 142 -16.19 -44.85 -24.44
CA SER A 142 -16.77 -46.09 -25.00
C SER A 142 -17.12 -45.94 -26.47
#